data_AF-A0A527ZD04-F1
#
_entry.id   AF-A0A527ZD04-F1
#
_cell.length_a   1.000
_cell.length_b   1.000
_cell.length_c   1.000
_cell.angle_alpha   90.00
_cell.angle_beta   90.00
_cell.angle_gamma   90.00
#
_symmetry.space_group_name_H-M   'P 1'
#
loop_
_entity.id
_entity.type
_entity.pdbx_description
1 polymer ?
#
loop_
_entity_poly.entity_id
_entity_poly.type
_entity_poly.pdbx_seq_one_letter_code
_entity_poly.pdbx_strand_id
1 'polypeptide(L)'
;EAGAHFESRYFLTFVWLPPAEDASRIEGWFYEGRAQTGVDPWELLRGFVDRTDRVLQLVEGFMPEVGWLDDGETLTYLHATVSTRQQRVRVPETPMYLDAMLADEPLTGGLEPKLGQAHLRTLT
;
A
#
# COMPACT_ATOMS: atom_id res chain seq x y z
N GLU A 1 18.11 -19.14 -27.62
CA GLU A 1 17.31 -18.43 -26.62
C GLU A 1 17.39 -16.95 -26.91
N ALA A 2 16.37 -16.38 -27.55
CA ALA A 2 16.30 -14.95 -27.80
C ALA A 2 16.10 -14.24 -26.45
N GLY A 3 16.91 -13.22 -26.18
CA GLY A 3 16.96 -12.54 -24.89
C GLY A 3 15.57 -12.10 -24.41
N ALA A 4 15.03 -12.82 -23.43
CA ALA A 4 13.90 -12.35 -22.66
C ALA A 4 14.40 -11.18 -21.81
N HIS A 5 14.02 -9.97 -22.19
CA HIS A 5 14.25 -8.81 -21.34
C HIS A 5 13.23 -8.86 -20.20
N PHE A 6 13.72 -9.08 -18.99
CA PHE A 6 12.89 -9.02 -17.78
C PHE A 6 12.96 -7.61 -17.21
N GLU A 7 11.80 -6.98 -17.03
CA GLU A 7 11.69 -5.74 -16.28
C GLU A 7 11.42 -6.10 -14.81
N SER A 8 12.27 -5.64 -13.91
CA SER A 8 12.05 -5.77 -12.47
C SER A 8 11.55 -4.45 -11.92
N ARG A 9 10.42 -4.48 -11.21
CA ARG A 9 9.88 -3.34 -10.48
C ARG A 9 9.95 -3.64 -8.99
N TYR A 10 10.44 -2.67 -8.21
CA TYR A 10 10.57 -2.79 -6.77
C TYR A 10 9.68 -1.77 -6.10
N PHE A 11 9.01 -2.20 -5.03
CA PHE A 11 8.11 -1.36 -4.26
C PHE A 11 8.51 -1.45 -2.79
N LEU A 12 8.53 -0.30 -2.12
CA LEU A 12 8.80 -0.19 -0.69
C LEU A 12 7.59 0.44 -0.01
N THR A 13 7.00 -0.29 0.93
CA THR A 13 5.84 0.20 1.70
C THR A 13 6.25 0.44 3.14
N PHE A 14 6.07 1.67 3.61
CA PHE A 14 6.22 2.00 5.03
C PHE A 14 4.87 1.86 5.73
N VAL A 15 4.85 1.11 6.82
CA VAL A 15 3.66 0.99 7.68
C VAL A 15 3.98 1.67 9.00
N TRP A 16 3.10 2.59 9.39
CA TRP A 16 3.17 3.24 10.69
C TRP A 16 2.16 2.62 11.65
N LEU A 17 2.62 2.32 12.86
CA LEU A 17 1.77 1.94 13.98
C LEU A 17 1.96 2.98 15.10
N PRO A 18 0.91 3.70 15.53
CA PRO A 18 1.02 4.58 16.69
C PRO A 18 1.39 3.79 17.94
N PRO A 19 2.19 4.36 18.86
CA PRO A 19 2.36 3.81 20.19
C PRO A 19 1.01 3.58 20.87
N ALA A 20 0.90 2.55 21.72
CA ALA A 20 -0.37 2.13 22.33
C ALA A 20 -1.07 3.27 23.12
N GLU A 21 -0.30 4.16 23.75
CA GLU A 21 -0.80 5.33 24.46
C GLU A 21 -1.48 6.35 23.53
N ASP A 22 -0.97 6.49 22.31
CA ASP A 22 -1.55 7.36 21.28
C ASP A 22 -2.71 6.69 20.55
N ALA A 23 -2.64 5.36 20.34
CA ALA A 23 -3.68 4.58 19.70
C ALA A 23 -5.02 4.65 20.46
N SER A 24 -5.00 4.47 21.78
CA SER A 24 -6.21 4.58 22.62
C SER A 24 -6.87 5.97 22.59
N ARG A 25 -6.07 7.02 22.39
CA ARG A 25 -6.55 8.41 22.27
C ARG A 25 -7.12 8.70 20.87
N ILE A 26 -6.53 8.11 19.84
CA ILE A 26 -7.01 8.18 18.44
C ILE A 26 -8.33 7.41 18.29
N GLU A 27 -8.46 6.24 18.92
CA GLU A 27 -9.71 5.47 18.93
C GLU A 27 -10.87 6.26 19.55
N GLY A 28 -10.65 6.93 20.69
CA GLY A 28 -11.68 7.77 21.32
C GLY A 28 -12.22 8.90 20.42
N TRP A 29 -11.41 9.43 19.51
CA TRP A 29 -11.85 10.42 18.53
C TRP A 29 -12.71 9.82 17.41
N PHE A 30 -12.36 8.64 16.89
CA PHE A 30 -13.12 7.96 15.84
C PHE A 30 -14.56 7.63 16.28
N TYR A 31 -14.80 7.52 17.59
CA TYR A 31 -16.10 7.15 18.14
C TYR A 31 -16.94 8.32 18.70
N GLU A 32 -16.37 9.43 19.19
CA GLU A 32 -17.16 10.38 20.02
C GLU A 32 -17.16 11.88 19.68
N GLY A 33 -16.44 12.36 18.66
CA GLY A 33 -16.62 13.74 18.16
C GLY A 33 -16.43 14.87 19.18
N ARG A 34 -15.76 14.61 20.32
CA ARG A 34 -15.45 15.64 21.32
C ARG A 34 -14.02 16.12 21.16
N ALA A 35 -13.88 17.42 20.95
CA ALA A 35 -12.60 18.12 21.07
C ALA A 35 -12.18 18.17 22.56
N GLN A 36 -11.26 17.30 22.96
CA GLN A 36 -10.52 17.43 24.22
C GLN A 36 -9.03 17.17 23.97
N THR A 37 -8.20 18.14 24.38
CA THR A 37 -6.73 18.14 24.59
C THR A 37 -6.02 16.79 24.41
N GLY A 38 -5.82 16.36 23.17
CA GLY A 38 -5.07 15.18 22.76
C GLY A 38 -3.97 15.52 21.75
N VAL A 39 -3.10 14.55 21.45
CA VAL A 39 -2.09 14.65 20.37
C VAL A 39 -2.83 14.86 19.04
N ASP A 40 -2.39 15.84 18.22
CA ASP A 40 -2.97 16.07 16.90
C ASP A 40 -2.59 14.91 15.96
N PRO A 41 -3.53 14.06 15.52
CA PRO A 41 -3.22 12.95 14.62
C PRO A 41 -2.65 13.42 13.28
N TRP A 42 -3.02 14.63 12.84
CA TRP A 42 -2.45 15.22 11.63
C TRP A 42 -1.00 15.65 11.84
N GLU A 43 -0.60 16.01 13.05
CA GLU A 43 0.80 16.25 13.39
C GLU A 43 1.60 14.94 13.38
N LEU A 44 1.04 13.85 13.93
CA LEU A 44 1.67 12.52 13.87
C LEU A 44 1.84 12.04 12.43
N LEU A 45 0.79 12.18 11.61
CA LEU A 45 0.84 11.83 10.18
C LEU A 45 1.87 12.66 9.43
N ARG A 46 1.89 13.99 9.63
CA ARG A 46 2.91 14.88 9.04
C ARG A 46 4.32 14.43 9.44
N GLY A 47 4.53 14.13 10.72
CA GLY A 47 5.82 13.64 11.20
C GLY A 47 6.19 12.27 10.64
N PHE A 48 5.24 11.40 10.29
CA PHE A 48 5.50 10.16 9.57
C PHE A 48 5.90 10.42 8.12
N VAL A 49 5.15 11.25 7.40
CA VAL A 49 5.45 11.67 6.02
C VAL A 49 6.84 12.30 5.93
N ASP A 50 7.16 13.25 6.80
CA ASP A 50 8.48 13.91 6.83
C ASP A 50 9.62 12.91 7.05
N ARG A 51 9.39 11.87 7.88
CA ARG A 51 10.39 10.82 8.13
C ARG A 51 10.57 9.92 6.92
N THR A 52 9.49 9.53 6.24
CA THR A 52 9.58 8.70 5.04
C THR A 52 10.18 9.46 3.86
N ASP A 53 9.90 10.75 3.71
CA ASP A 53 10.53 11.61 2.69
C ASP A 53 12.04 11.70 2.87
N ARG A 54 12.53 11.77 4.11
CA ARG A 54 13.98 11.71 4.38
C ARG A 54 14.57 10.36 4.00
N VAL A 55 13.84 9.26 4.19
CA VAL A 55 14.30 7.94 3.73
C VAL A 55 14.36 7.90 2.20
N LEU A 56 13.36 8.46 1.51
CA LEU A 56 13.38 8.57 0.04
C LEU A 56 14.63 9.33 -0.44
N GLN A 57 14.93 10.48 0.16
CA GLN A 57 16.14 11.28 -0.16
C GLN A 57 17.45 10.51 0.02
N LEU A 58 17.52 9.60 0.99
CA LEU A 58 18.70 8.74 1.18
C LEU A 58 18.81 7.68 0.06
N VAL A 59 17.67 7.17 -0.41
CA VAL A 59 17.60 6.16 -1.47
C VAL A 59 17.89 6.78 -2.84
N GLU A 60 17.44 8.00 -3.11
CA GLU A 60 17.72 8.74 -4.34
C GLU A 60 19.22 8.83 -4.66
N GLY A 61 20.08 8.85 -3.64
CA GLY A 61 21.54 8.88 -3.80
C GLY A 61 22.13 7.68 -4.53
N PHE A 62 21.44 6.54 -4.59
CA PHE A 62 21.89 5.34 -5.29
C PHE A 62 20.85 4.71 -6.23
N MET A 63 19.60 5.18 -6.21
CA MET A 63 18.52 4.76 -7.10
C MET A 63 17.76 6.00 -7.60
N PRO A 64 18.23 6.65 -8.69
CA PRO A 64 17.66 7.91 -9.18
C PRO A 64 16.20 7.83 -9.64
N GLU A 65 15.74 6.64 -10.02
CA GLU A 65 14.37 6.38 -10.48
C GLU A 65 13.38 6.16 -9.33
N VAL A 66 13.83 6.22 -8.07
CA VAL A 66 12.94 6.09 -6.91
C VAL A 66 12.00 7.30 -6.83
N GLY A 67 10.76 7.04 -6.46
CA GLY A 67 9.76 8.08 -6.25
C GLY A 67 8.56 7.54 -5.51
N TRP A 68 7.77 8.45 -4.94
CA TRP A 68 6.45 8.11 -4.44
C TRP A 68 5.51 7.80 -5.61
N LEU A 69 4.69 6.77 -5.45
CA LEU A 69 3.64 6.45 -6.40
C LEU A 69 2.52 7.50 -6.30
N ASP A 70 2.03 7.96 -7.44
CA ASP A 70 0.76 8.69 -7.48
C ASP A 70 -0.44 7.77 -7.16
N ASP A 71 -1.65 8.33 -7.10
CA ASP A 71 -2.86 7.58 -6.79
C ASP A 71 -3.10 6.42 -7.78
N GLY A 72 -2.91 6.65 -9.09
CA GLY A 72 -3.14 5.63 -10.12
C GLY A 72 -2.07 4.55 -10.10
N GLU A 73 -0.82 4.93 -9.87
CA GLU A 73 0.31 4.02 -9.68
C GLU A 73 0.13 3.17 -8.42
N THR A 74 -0.35 3.77 -7.33
CA THR A 74 -0.66 3.07 -6.08
C THR A 74 -1.78 2.05 -6.30
N LEU A 75 -2.88 2.43 -6.96
CA LEU A 75 -3.97 1.50 -7.27
C LEU A 75 -3.53 0.38 -8.20
N THR A 76 -2.67 0.69 -9.17
CA THR A 76 -2.07 -0.29 -10.08
C THR A 76 -1.18 -1.29 -9.34
N TYR A 77 -0.35 -0.80 -8.41
CA TYR A 77 0.47 -1.64 -7.55
C TYR A 77 -0.38 -2.55 -6.66
N LEU A 78 -1.39 -2.00 -6.00
CA LEU A 78 -2.28 -2.78 -5.13
C LEU A 78 -3.03 -3.86 -5.91
N HIS A 79 -3.57 -3.56 -7.09
CA HIS A 79 -4.20 -4.56 -7.97
C HIS A 79 -3.23 -5.69 -8.33
N ALA A 80 -2.00 -5.34 -8.72
CA ALA A 80 -0.97 -6.33 -9.04
C ALA A 80 -0.58 -7.24 -7.86
N THR A 81 -0.87 -6.84 -6.61
CA THR A 81 -0.63 -7.69 -5.42
C THR A 81 -1.75 -8.70 -5.15
N VAL A 82 -2.93 -8.50 -5.74
CA VAL A 82 -4.13 -9.33 -5.52
C VAL A 82 -4.72 -9.90 -6.81
N SER A 83 -3.99 -9.77 -7.93
CA SER A 83 -4.41 -10.25 -9.25
C SER A 83 -3.20 -10.77 -10.03
N THR A 84 -3.45 -11.76 -10.87
CA THR A 84 -2.49 -12.26 -11.86
C THR A 84 -2.48 -11.43 -13.14
N ARG A 85 -3.46 -10.53 -13.31
CA ARG A 85 -3.57 -9.67 -14.48
C ARG A 85 -2.70 -8.42 -14.31
N GLN A 86 -1.86 -8.15 -15.30
CA GLN A 86 -1.09 -6.91 -15.34
C GLN A 86 -1.87 -5.85 -16.10
N GLN A 87 -2.38 -4.85 -15.38
CA GLN A 87 -3.15 -3.75 -15.96
C GLN A 87 -2.99 -2.48 -15.13
N ARG A 88 -3.13 -1.32 -15.78
CA ARG A 88 -3.19 -0.04 -15.08
C ARG A 88 -4.60 0.18 -14.52
N VAL A 89 -4.67 0.67 -13.30
CA VAL A 89 -5.93 1.05 -12.64
C VAL A 89 -6.04 2.57 -12.62
N ARG A 90 -7.13 3.10 -13.19
CA ARG A 90 -7.42 4.53 -13.14
C ARG A 90 -8.02 4.88 -11.78
N VAL A 91 -7.69 6.05 -11.26
CA VAL A 91 -8.40 6.63 -10.12
C VAL A 91 -9.88 6.82 -10.48
N PRO A 92 -10.82 6.32 -9.65
CA PRO A 92 -12.24 6.50 -9.90
C PRO A 92 -12.64 7.96 -9.67
N GLU A 93 -13.58 8.46 -10.49
CA GLU A 93 -14.10 9.83 -10.33
C GLU A 93 -14.92 10.00 -9.05
N THR A 94 -15.59 8.92 -8.62
CA THR A 94 -16.35 8.86 -7.38
C THR A 94 -15.61 7.99 -6.37
N PRO A 95 -15.37 8.46 -5.13
CA PRO A 95 -14.77 7.63 -4.09
C PRO A 95 -15.57 6.34 -3.87
N MET A 96 -14.86 5.21 -3.83
CA MET A 96 -15.47 3.90 -3.61
C MET A 96 -14.52 2.98 -2.84
N TYR A 97 -15.07 1.90 -2.30
CA TYR A 97 -14.27 0.93 -1.56
C TYR A 97 -13.28 0.20 -2.48
N LEU A 98 -12.03 0.14 -2.04
CA LEU A 98 -10.94 -0.42 -2.83
C LEU A 98 -11.05 -1.93 -3.01
N ASP A 99 -11.58 -2.67 -2.04
CA ASP A 99 -11.82 -4.10 -2.14
C ASP A 99 -12.81 -4.43 -3.27
N ALA A 100 -13.88 -3.64 -3.40
CA ALA A 100 -14.86 -3.79 -4.47
C ALA A 100 -14.30 -3.43 -5.86
N MET A 101 -13.27 -2.59 -5.92
CA MET A 101 -12.68 -2.11 -7.17
C MET A 101 -11.47 -2.94 -7.62
N LEU A 102 -10.61 -3.34 -6.68
CA LEU A 102 -9.32 -3.98 -6.96
C LEU A 102 -9.40 -5.51 -7.00
N ALA A 103 -10.32 -6.13 -6.25
CA ALA A 103 -10.42 -7.59 -6.24
C ALA A 103 -11.16 -8.10 -7.48
N ASP A 104 -10.43 -8.64 -8.46
CA ASP A 104 -10.99 -9.14 -9.72
C ASP A 104 -10.80 -10.65 -9.95
N GLU A 105 -10.10 -11.32 -9.04
CA GLU A 105 -9.88 -12.76 -9.07
C GLU A 105 -10.17 -13.40 -7.70
N PRO A 106 -10.77 -14.61 -7.67
CA PRO A 106 -11.01 -15.31 -6.42
C PRO A 106 -9.71 -15.84 -5.81
N LEU A 107 -9.55 -15.68 -4.50
CA LEU A 107 -8.53 -16.36 -3.71
C LEU A 107 -9.10 -17.67 -3.15
N THR A 108 -8.62 -18.80 -3.66
CA THR A 108 -8.95 -20.13 -3.15
C THR A 108 -7.86 -20.58 -2.19
N GLY A 109 -8.21 -20.87 -0.94
CA GLY A 109 -7.29 -21.41 0.07
C GLY A 109 -7.20 -22.95 0.06
N GLY A 110 -6.70 -23.52 1.15
CA GLY A 110 -6.64 -24.98 1.35
C GLY A 110 -5.31 -25.62 0.97
N LEU A 111 -5.33 -26.90 0.62
CA LEU A 111 -4.13 -27.69 0.28
C LEU A 111 -3.51 -27.29 -1.06
N GLU A 112 -4.31 -26.73 -1.97
CA GLU A 112 -3.87 -26.22 -3.27
C GLU A 112 -4.30 -24.76 -3.41
N PRO A 113 -3.63 -23.81 -2.74
CA PRO A 113 -4.02 -22.41 -2.78
C PRO A 113 -3.85 -21.84 -4.19
N LYS A 114 -4.82 -21.03 -4.63
CA LYS A 114 -4.86 -20.41 -5.96
C LYS A 114 -5.32 -18.96 -5.90
N LEU A 115 -4.76 -18.12 -6.76
CA LEU A 115 -5.31 -16.83 -7.13
C LEU A 115 -5.82 -16.91 -8.56
N GLY A 116 -7.14 -16.81 -8.76
CA GLY A 116 -7.76 -17.12 -10.04
C GLY A 116 -7.48 -18.57 -10.43
N GLN A 117 -6.73 -18.76 -11.53
CA GLN A 117 -6.26 -20.07 -11.98
C GLN A 117 -4.78 -20.36 -11.67
N ALA A 118 -4.06 -19.38 -11.12
CA ALA A 118 -2.65 -19.54 -10.78
C ALA A 118 -2.48 -20.19 -9.41
N HIS A 119 -1.70 -21.27 -9.35
CA HIS A 119 -1.32 -21.89 -8.07
C HIS A 119 -0.32 -21.01 -7.31
N LEU A 120 -0.59 -20.82 -6.02
CA LEU A 120 0.28 -20.07 -5.12
C LEU A 120 1.26 -21.03 -4.45
N ARG A 121 2.53 -20.61 -4.36
CA ARG A 121 3.57 -21.33 -3.63
C ARG A 121 4.41 -20.33 -2.84
N THR A 122 4.68 -20.64 -1.59
CA THR A 122 5.61 -19.85 -0.78
C THR A 122 7.02 -20.01 -1.34
N LEU A 123 7.72 -18.89 -1.51
CA LEU A 123 9.16 -18.87 -1.69
C LEU A 123 9.78 -18.80 -0.30
N THR A 124 10.53 -19.85 0.08
CA THR A 124 11.29 -19.93 1.34
C THR A 124 12.77 -19.83 1.05
#